data_AF-X1G8M2-F1
#
_entry.id   AF-X1G8M2-F1
#
_cell.length_a   1.000
_cell.length_b   1.000
_cell.length_c   1.000
_cell.angle_alpha   90.00
_cell.angle_beta   90.00
_cell.angle_gamma   90.00
#
_symmetry.space_group_name_H-M   'P 1'
#
loop_
_entity.id
_entity.type
_entity.pdbx_description
1 polymer ?
#
loop_
_entity_poly.entity_id
_entity_poly.type
_entity_poly.pdbx_seq_one_letter_code
_entity_poly.pdbx_strand_id
1 'polypeptide(L)' 'IGKVENELFHLLSDPKQKNNIFAKHKDIAKKLHSKFFNFLKEVGMSEQNSKWWQSL' A
#
# COMPACT_ATOMS: atom_id res chain seq x y z
N ILE A 1 -15.55 11.18 -12.41
CA ILE A 1 -15.06 9.85 -11.96
C ILE A 1 -13.64 10.07 -11.44
N GLY A 2 -13.40 9.85 -10.14
CA GLY A 2 -12.12 10.17 -9.49
C GLY A 2 -11.03 9.13 -9.81
N LYS A 3 -9.79 9.58 -9.92
CA LYS A 3 -8.62 8.70 -10.05
C LYS A 3 -8.31 8.13 -8.67
N VAL A 4 -8.24 6.81 -8.56
CA VAL A 4 -7.72 6.16 -7.35
C VAL A 4 -6.21 6.39 -7.35
N GLU A 5 -5.72 7.06 -6.31
CA GLU A 5 -4.29 7.32 -6.11
C GLU A 5 -3.78 6.55 -4.90
N ASN A 6 -2.49 6.25 -4.91
CA ASN A 6 -1.86 5.59 -3.78
C ASN A 6 -1.73 6.56 -2.60
N GLU A 7 -1.92 6.03 -1.40
CA GLU A 7 -1.88 6.80 -0.16
C GLU A 7 -0.90 6.18 0.82
N LEU A 8 -0.24 7.04 1.58
CA LEU A 8 0.59 6.66 2.71
C LEU A 8 0.38 7.68 3.82
N PHE A 9 0.14 7.19 5.04
CA PHE A 9 -0.09 8.02 6.21
C PHE A 9 0.81 7.57 7.37
N HIS A 10 1.34 8.55 8.10
CA HIS A 10 2.09 8.30 9.33
C HIS A 10 1.18 8.48 10.54
N LEU A 11 0.56 7.37 10.99
CA LEU A 11 -0.52 7.39 11.98
C LEU A 11 -0.15 7.99 13.33
N LEU A 12 1.13 7.89 13.76
CA LEU A 12 1.58 8.48 15.02
C LEU A 12 1.45 10.00 15.05
N SER A 13 1.72 10.67 13.91
CA SER A 13 1.59 12.13 13.80
C SER A 13 0.32 12.58 13.09
N ASP A 14 -0.33 11.69 12.33
CA ASP A 14 -1.55 11.96 11.58
C ASP A 14 -2.57 10.81 11.70
N PRO A 15 -3.15 10.59 12.89
CA PRO A 15 -4.08 9.49 13.13
C PRO A 15 -5.39 9.62 12.35
N LYS A 16 -5.72 10.83 11.88
CA LYS A 16 -6.91 11.11 11.08
C LYS A 16 -6.66 10.99 9.57
N GLN A 17 -5.45 10.60 9.16
CA GLN A 17 -5.08 10.35 7.76
C GLN A 17 -5.42 11.54 6.83
N LYS A 18 -5.13 12.76 7.30
CA LYS A 18 -5.46 13.98 6.55
C LYS A 18 -4.38 14.36 5.54
N ASN A 19 -3.16 13.90 5.72
CA ASN A 19 -1.98 14.31 4.97
C ASN A 19 -1.40 13.10 4.25
N ASN A 20 -1.73 12.93 2.97
CA ASN A 20 -1.11 11.89 2.14
C ASN A 20 0.37 12.23 1.91
N ILE A 21 1.26 11.41 2.44
CA ILE A 21 2.72 11.58 2.33
C ILE A 21 3.35 10.66 1.27
N PHE A 22 2.54 9.95 0.47
CA PHE A 22 2.99 8.97 -0.53
C PHE A 22 4.04 9.54 -1.49
N ALA A 23 3.79 10.73 -2.05
CA ALA A 23 4.68 11.33 -3.06
C ALA A 23 6.11 11.54 -2.55
N LYS A 24 6.27 11.83 -1.25
CA LYS A 24 7.56 12.11 -0.60
C LYS A 24 8.27 10.85 -0.09
N HIS A 25 7.54 9.76 0.12
CA HIS A 25 8.04 8.55 0.80
C HIS A 25 7.72 7.27 0.01
N LYS A 26 7.93 7.30 -1.31
CA LYS A 26 7.64 6.17 -2.21
C LYS A 26 8.44 4.90 -1.88
N ASP A 27 9.65 5.05 -1.38
CA ASP A 27 10.50 3.95 -0.91
C ASP A 27 9.87 3.21 0.28
N ILE A 28 9.35 3.95 1.25
CA ILE A 28 8.61 3.39 2.40
C ILE A 28 7.33 2.73 1.91
N ALA A 29 6.58 3.37 1.00
CA ALA A 29 5.37 2.80 0.42
C ALA A 29 5.65 1.46 -0.28
N LYS A 30 6.71 1.37 -1.09
CA LYS A 30 7.14 0.12 -1.73
C LYS A 30 7.48 -0.96 -0.71
N LYS A 31 8.20 -0.61 0.36
CA LYS A 31 8.56 -1.55 1.42
C LYS A 31 7.33 -2.09 2.17
N LEU A 32 6.37 -1.22 2.48
CA LEU A 32 5.10 -1.61 3.11
C LEU A 32 4.26 -2.48 2.18
N HIS A 33 4.19 -2.11 0.90
CA HIS A 33 3.50 -2.91 -0.10
C HIS A 33 4.11 -4.32 -0.19
N SER A 34 5.43 -4.46 -0.36
CA SER A 34 6.06 -5.78 -0.43
C SER A 34 5.75 -6.66 0.79
N LYS A 35 5.70 -6.08 1.99
CA LYS A 35 5.29 -6.81 3.21
C LYS A 35 3.83 -7.25 3.14
N PHE A 36 2.93 -6.37 2.72
CA PHE A 36 1.52 -6.68 2.56
C PHE A 36 1.29 -7.77 1.51
N PHE A 37 1.94 -7.67 0.34
CA PHE A 37 1.83 -8.66 -0.72
C PHE A 37 2.34 -10.04 -0.28
N ASN A 38 3.44 -10.10 0.46
CA ASN A 38 3.94 -11.35 1.03
C ASN A 38 2.97 -11.93 2.06
N PHE A 39 2.42 -11.09 2.95
CA PHE A 39 1.39 -11.51 3.90
C PHE A 39 0.15 -12.10 3.18
N LEU A 40 -0.32 -11.47 2.10
CA LEU A 40 -1.44 -11.98 1.31
C LEU A 40 -1.14 -13.37 0.74
N LYS A 41 0.08 -13.61 0.24
CA LYS A 41 0.50 -14.93 -0.23
C LYS A 41 0.51 -15.97 0.90
N GLU A 42 1.02 -15.60 2.07
CA GLU A 42 1.10 -16.48 3.24
C GLU A 42 -0.30 -16.92 3.72
N VAL A 43 -1.31 -16.06 3.65
CA VAL A 43 -2.70 -16.39 4.04
C VAL A 43 -3.50 -17.10 2.92
N GLY A 44 -2.86 -17.48 1.82
CA GLY A 44 -3.47 -18.28 0.75
C GLY A 44 -4.13 -17.49 -0.37
N MET A 45 -3.69 -16.25 -0.64
CA MET A 45 -4.13 -15.51 -1.83
C MET A 45 -3.80 -16.31 -3.09
N SER A 46 -4.81 -16.52 -3.94
CA SER A 46 -4.63 -17.21 -5.22
C SER A 46 -3.73 -16.42 -6.18
N GLU A 47 -3.04 -17.13 -7.06
CA GLU A 47 -2.22 -16.51 -8.12
C GLU A 47 -3.06 -15.58 -9.02
N GLN A 48 -4.31 -15.96 -9.31
CA GLN A 48 -5.23 -15.14 -10.08
C GLN A 48 -5.49 -13.76 -9.44
N ASN A 49 -5.48 -13.68 -8.11
CA ASN A 49 -5.65 -12.43 -7.37
C ASN A 49 -4.33 -11.67 -7.21
N SER A 50 -3.19 -12.35 -7.29
CA SER A 50 -1.86 -11.74 -7.09
C SER A 50 -1.55 -10.64 -8.11
N LYS A 51 -2.02 -10.76 -9.35
CA LYS A 51 -1.76 -9.77 -10.41
C LYS A 51 -2.25 -8.36 -10.08
N TRP A 52 -3.30 -8.24 -9.27
CA TRP A 52 -3.86 -6.95 -8.87
C TRP A 52 -3.04 -6.25 -7.80
N TRP A 53 -2.29 -7.02 -7.03
CA TRP A 53 -1.51 -6.55 -5.90
C TRP A 53 0.00 -6.58 -6.18
N GLN A 54 0.45 -6.99 -7.36
CA GLN A 54 1.89 -7.16 -7.59
C GLN A 54 2.63 -5.82 -7.72
N SER A 55 1.97 -4.80 -8.25
CA SER A 55 2.54 -3.47 -8.46
C SER A 55 2.00 -2.45 -7.45
N LEU A 56 2.86 -1.51 -7.08
CA LEU A 56 2.46 -0.26 -6.42
C LEU A 56 2.12 0.81 -7.45
#